data_AF-A0A164UW63-F1
#
_entry.id   AF-A0A164UW63-F1
#
_cell.length_a   1.000
_cell.length_b   1.000
_cell.length_c   1.000
_cell.angle_alpha   90.00
_cell.angle_beta   90.00
_cell.angle_gamma   90.00
#
_symmetry.space_group_name_H-M   'P 1'
#
loop_
_entity.id
_entity.type
_entity.pdbx_description
1 polymer ?
#
loop_
_entity_poly.entity_id
_entity_poly.type
_entity_poly.pdbx_seq_one_letter_code
_entity_poly.pdbx_strand_id
1 'polypeptide(L)'
;MDPPTQTSPSHHHTSACTNCGGPTAFPPPPHISDINSPPPVYVPIRAPANYLPPNPQNTQQAIMLTPVPQSQETPILDPPYNFQTPVKKITCQSDIHHFQSSPTCKNFLGFVVSLSESIRGHKLSDPCNQSGKIMCLLSVLENLEKFVDEIPPLPQAARYGNLAYRSWHERMTEKAESFVLELLVDDLKGAVVELVPYFTDSFGNWNRVDYGTGHETNFAAFLYCLARLGVIKTEDYHAVVLRVFVKYLDLMRKLQLVYSLEPAGSHGVWGLDDYHFLPFIFGSSQLIDHKYMKPKSIHNDDIIENFSNEYLYLSCIAFVKKVKKGLFAEHSPLLDDISGVPNWKKVNGGLLKMYKVEVLEKVPIMQHFLFGSIIPW
;
A
#
# COMPACT_ATOMS: atom_id res chain seq x y z
N MET A 1 -28.43 76.94 31.61
CA MET A 1 -27.21 76.58 32.37
C MET A 1 -26.52 75.48 31.60
N ASP A 2 -25.55 75.84 30.77
CA ASP A 2 -24.51 74.90 30.31
C ASP A 2 -23.39 74.91 31.34
N PRO A 3 -22.87 73.74 31.75
CA PRO A 3 -21.57 73.26 31.20
C PRO A 3 -21.42 71.71 31.24
N PRO A 4 -20.25 71.11 30.90
CA PRO A 4 -19.29 71.43 29.85
C PRO A 4 -18.99 70.23 28.92
N THR A 5 -18.49 70.58 27.74
CA THR A 5 -17.80 69.74 26.75
C THR A 5 -16.53 69.13 27.35
N GLN A 6 -16.39 67.79 27.31
CA GLN A 6 -15.11 67.10 27.54
C GLN A 6 -14.48 66.72 26.21
N THR A 7 -13.42 67.44 25.86
CA THR A 7 -12.42 67.07 24.85
C THR A 7 -11.58 65.90 25.37
N SER A 8 -11.58 64.79 24.64
CA SER A 8 -10.61 63.69 24.85
C SER A 8 -9.57 63.70 23.72
N PRO A 9 -8.29 63.43 24.02
CA PRO A 9 -7.17 63.82 23.17
C PRO A 9 -6.99 62.90 21.97
N SER A 10 -6.65 63.48 20.81
CA SER A 10 -6.16 62.76 19.65
C SER A 10 -4.77 62.19 19.92
N HIS A 11 -4.69 60.94 20.37
CA HIS A 11 -3.43 60.20 20.40
C HIS A 11 -3.03 59.81 18.98
N HIS A 12 -2.21 60.65 18.35
CA HIS A 12 -1.41 60.27 17.19
C HIS A 12 -0.35 59.24 17.65
N HIS A 13 -0.62 57.96 17.41
CA HIS A 13 0.40 56.92 17.56
C HIS A 13 1.32 56.93 16.34
N THR A 14 2.44 57.64 16.44
CA THR A 14 3.59 57.44 15.56
C THR A 14 4.33 56.18 16.01
N SER A 15 4.29 55.12 15.19
CA SER A 15 4.93 53.83 15.49
C SER A 15 6.45 53.93 15.27
N ALA A 16 7.22 54.00 16.36
CA ALA A 16 8.67 53.90 16.33
C ALA A 16 9.14 52.49 16.76
N CYS A 17 10.20 51.98 16.14
CA CYS A 17 10.80 50.68 16.46
C CYS A 17 11.35 50.66 17.89
N THR A 18 10.94 49.69 18.71
CA THR A 18 11.31 49.60 20.14
C THR A 18 12.79 49.28 20.41
N ASN A 19 13.57 48.88 19.40
CA ASN A 19 15.01 48.62 19.55
C ASN A 19 15.91 49.78 19.09
N CYS A 20 15.42 50.72 18.29
CA CYS A 20 16.25 51.81 17.75
C CYS A 20 15.57 53.17 17.57
N GLY A 21 14.28 53.30 17.90
CA GLY A 21 13.55 54.58 17.88
C GLY A 21 13.26 55.16 16.49
N GLY A 22 13.60 54.46 15.41
CA GLY A 22 13.32 54.92 14.04
C GLY A 22 11.85 54.78 13.62
N PRO A 23 11.34 55.64 12.72
CA PRO A 23 9.95 55.58 12.23
C PRO A 23 9.72 54.34 11.35
N THR A 24 8.59 53.65 11.56
CA THR A 24 8.24 52.43 10.81
C THR A 24 7.31 52.74 9.62
N ALA A 25 7.60 52.16 8.46
CA ALA A 25 6.90 52.47 7.19
C ALA A 25 5.57 51.72 6.98
N PHE A 26 5.09 50.97 7.98
CA PHE A 26 3.88 50.15 7.86
C PHE A 26 2.97 50.32 9.08
N PRO A 27 1.65 50.43 8.89
CA PRO A 27 0.70 50.51 9.99
C PRO A 27 0.72 49.20 10.81
N PRO A 28 0.41 49.27 12.12
CA PRO A 28 0.32 48.09 12.96
C PRO A 28 -0.79 47.15 12.47
N PRO A 29 -0.64 45.82 12.64
CA PRO A 29 -1.68 44.87 12.26
C PRO A 29 -2.97 45.12 13.08
N PRO A 30 -4.16 44.89 12.49
CA PRO A 30 -5.43 45.17 13.15
C PRO A 30 -5.61 44.35 14.43
N HIS A 31 -6.33 44.92 15.40
CA HIS A 31 -6.71 44.26 16.64
C HIS A 31 -7.53 42.99 16.34
N ILE A 32 -7.24 41.91 17.08
CA ILE A 32 -7.79 40.54 16.92
C ILE A 32 -9.33 40.45 17.07
N SER A 33 -10.01 41.54 17.43
CA SER A 33 -11.47 41.61 17.52
C SER A 33 -12.20 41.78 16.18
N ASP A 34 -11.50 42.09 15.07
CA ASP A 34 -12.13 42.42 13.78
C ASP A 34 -11.92 41.38 12.65
N ILE A 35 -11.52 40.14 12.97
CA ILE A 35 -11.35 39.06 11.98
C ILE A 35 -12.45 38.00 12.18
N ASN A 36 -13.56 38.11 11.44
CA ASN A 36 -14.57 37.06 11.31
C ASN A 36 -14.15 35.97 10.30
N SER A 37 -12.99 35.36 10.52
CA SER A 37 -12.54 34.18 9.77
C SER A 37 -11.65 33.34 10.69
N PRO A 38 -11.96 32.04 10.92
CA PRO A 38 -11.13 31.21 11.76
C PRO A 38 -9.73 31.08 11.13
N PRO A 39 -8.65 31.15 11.92
CA PRO A 39 -7.31 30.95 11.40
C PRO A 39 -7.19 29.52 10.83
N PRO A 40 -6.38 29.32 9.77
CA PRO A 40 -6.08 27.96 9.31
C PRO A 40 -5.51 27.18 10.48
N VAL A 41 -6.11 26.02 10.75
CA VAL A 41 -5.70 25.13 11.84
C VAL A 41 -4.26 24.71 11.61
N TYR A 42 -3.33 25.29 12.37
CA TYR A 42 -1.96 24.81 12.45
C TYR A 42 -1.99 23.42 13.08
N VAL A 43 -1.69 22.38 12.28
CA VAL A 43 -1.58 20.99 12.74
C VAL A 43 -0.10 20.73 13.07
N PRO A 44 0.27 20.52 14.34
CA PRO A 44 1.65 20.17 14.70
C PRO A 44 2.02 18.79 14.13
N ILE A 45 3.29 18.64 13.72
CA ILE A 45 3.92 17.42 13.14
C ILE A 45 3.83 16.18 14.06
N ARG A 46 3.29 16.31 15.28
CA ARG A 46 3.12 15.23 16.27
C ARG A 46 1.70 15.19 16.86
N ALA A 47 0.67 15.25 16.03
CA ALA A 47 -0.63 14.77 16.46
C ALA A 47 -0.56 13.23 16.55
N PRO A 48 -0.97 12.58 17.67
CA PRO A 48 -1.33 11.17 17.62
C PRO A 48 -2.42 11.01 16.55
N ALA A 49 -2.46 9.88 15.85
CA ALA A 49 -3.45 9.62 14.82
C ALA A 49 -4.87 9.88 15.36
N ASN A 50 -5.41 11.08 15.11
CA ASN A 50 -6.77 11.46 15.50
C ASN A 50 -7.83 10.81 14.60
N TYR A 51 -7.43 9.88 13.75
CA TYR A 51 -8.33 8.88 13.21
C TYR A 51 -8.55 7.82 14.29
N LEU A 52 -9.50 8.08 15.19
CA LEU A 52 -10.19 6.98 15.84
C LEU A 52 -10.61 6.02 14.72
N PRO A 53 -10.21 4.73 14.75
CA PRO A 53 -10.68 3.79 13.76
C PRO A 53 -12.22 3.79 13.77
N PRO A 54 -12.88 3.61 12.61
CA PRO A 54 -14.32 3.36 12.62
C PRO A 54 -14.61 2.25 13.62
N ASN A 55 -15.68 2.39 14.42
CA ASN A 55 -16.04 1.45 15.48
C ASN A 55 -15.78 0.00 15.00
N PRO A 56 -14.87 -0.76 15.63
CA PRO A 56 -14.44 -2.08 15.15
C PRO A 56 -15.63 -3.00 14.85
N GLN A 57 -16.71 -2.85 15.61
CA GLN A 57 -17.97 -3.56 15.41
C GLN A 57 -18.63 -3.27 14.06
N ASN A 58 -18.61 -2.01 13.61
CA ASN A 58 -19.19 -1.61 12.32
C ASN A 58 -18.37 -2.19 11.15
N THR A 59 -17.04 -2.20 11.26
CA THR A 59 -16.17 -2.73 10.20
C THR A 59 -16.28 -4.25 10.10
N GLN A 60 -16.31 -4.96 11.23
CA GLN A 60 -16.56 -6.41 11.25
C GLN A 60 -17.92 -6.77 10.65
N GLN A 61 -18.98 -6.04 10.99
CA GLN A 61 -20.30 -6.21 10.39
C GLN A 61 -20.28 -5.97 8.87
N ALA A 62 -19.59 -4.92 8.41
CA ALA A 62 -19.44 -4.63 6.98
C ALA A 62 -18.72 -5.78 6.24
N ILE A 63 -17.65 -6.33 6.82
CA ILE A 63 -16.93 -7.48 6.26
C ILE A 63 -17.85 -8.70 6.19
N MET A 64 -18.60 -9.00 7.25
CA MET A 64 -19.52 -10.15 7.27
C MET A 64 -20.59 -10.07 6.17
N LEU A 65 -21.18 -8.89 5.98
CA LEU A 65 -22.23 -8.63 4.98
C LEU A 65 -21.69 -8.53 3.55
N THR A 66 -20.41 -8.22 3.38
CA THR A 66 -19.78 -8.12 2.06
C THR A 66 -19.79 -9.50 1.38
N PRO A 67 -20.29 -9.63 0.13
CA PRO A 67 -20.21 -10.90 -0.60
C PRO A 67 -18.75 -11.23 -0.90
N VAL A 68 -18.41 -12.53 -0.95
CA VAL A 68 -17.06 -12.94 -1.35
C VAL A 68 -16.82 -12.48 -2.78
N PRO A 69 -15.80 -11.65 -3.06
CA PRO A 69 -15.44 -11.26 -4.41
C PRO A 69 -15.22 -12.48 -5.30
N GLN A 70 -15.66 -12.40 -6.56
CA GLN A 70 -15.52 -13.48 -7.53
C GLN A 70 -14.45 -13.11 -8.55
N SER A 71 -13.80 -14.12 -9.13
CA SER A 71 -12.89 -13.92 -10.25
C SER A 71 -13.61 -13.28 -11.43
N GLN A 72 -12.86 -12.51 -12.20
CA GLN A 72 -13.32 -11.90 -13.44
C GLN A 72 -12.26 -12.14 -14.52
N GLU A 73 -12.70 -12.29 -15.76
CA GLU A 73 -11.79 -12.21 -16.89
C GLU A 73 -11.21 -10.80 -16.96
N THR A 74 -9.90 -10.70 -17.22
CA THR A 74 -9.24 -9.39 -17.37
C THR A 74 -9.37 -8.96 -18.83
N PRO A 75 -10.14 -7.92 -19.15
CA PRO A 75 -10.39 -7.53 -20.53
C PRO A 75 -9.11 -6.94 -21.15
N ILE A 76 -8.72 -7.45 -22.31
CA ILE A 76 -7.56 -6.92 -23.03
C ILE A 76 -7.92 -5.54 -23.62
N LEU A 77 -6.98 -4.59 -23.58
CA LEU A 77 -7.15 -3.26 -24.14
C LEU A 77 -6.91 -3.28 -25.65
N ASP A 78 -7.89 -2.77 -26.40
CA ASP A 78 -7.81 -2.67 -27.86
C ASP A 78 -7.25 -1.30 -28.32
N PRO A 79 -6.53 -1.23 -29.46
CA PRO A 79 -6.12 0.02 -30.06
C PRO A 79 -7.31 0.81 -30.66
N PRO A 80 -7.20 2.14 -30.85
CA PRO A 80 -6.01 2.97 -30.60
C PRO A 80 -5.79 3.24 -29.10
N TYR A 81 -4.52 3.19 -28.69
CA TYR A 81 -4.14 3.44 -27.31
C TYR A 81 -3.97 4.93 -27.03
N ASN A 82 -4.55 5.40 -25.93
CA ASN A 82 -4.43 6.78 -25.45
C ASN A 82 -3.76 6.79 -24.06
N PHE A 83 -2.56 6.21 -23.97
CA PHE A 83 -1.83 6.12 -22.71
C PHE A 83 -1.54 7.50 -22.14
N GLN A 84 -1.70 7.62 -20.82
CA GLN A 84 -1.55 8.88 -20.11
C GLN A 84 -0.87 8.66 -18.76
N THR A 85 -0.19 9.68 -18.25
CA THR A 85 0.33 9.65 -16.89
C THR A 85 -0.84 9.51 -15.91
N PRO A 86 -0.86 8.46 -15.07
CA PRO A 86 -1.95 8.19 -14.17
C PRO A 86 -1.89 9.16 -12.99
N VAL A 87 -3.05 9.49 -12.44
CA VAL A 87 -3.22 10.54 -11.43
C VAL A 87 -4.03 10.03 -10.24
N LYS A 88 -3.82 10.66 -9.08
CA LYS A 88 -4.63 10.42 -7.89
C LYS A 88 -6.01 11.06 -8.07
N LYS A 89 -7.06 10.30 -7.75
CA LYS A 89 -8.46 10.76 -7.83
C LYS A 89 -9.22 10.66 -6.52
N ILE A 90 -8.82 9.75 -5.63
CA ILE A 90 -9.49 9.50 -4.36
C ILE A 90 -9.00 10.51 -3.32
N THR A 91 -9.92 11.35 -2.83
CA THR A 91 -9.65 12.33 -1.78
C THR A 91 -10.60 12.19 -0.58
N CYS A 92 -11.75 11.56 -0.77
CA CYS A 92 -12.76 11.40 0.26
C CYS A 92 -13.57 10.10 0.10
N GLN A 93 -14.49 9.85 1.04
CA GLN A 93 -15.27 8.61 1.06
C GLN A 93 -16.24 8.48 -0.13
N SER A 94 -16.76 9.58 -0.68
CA SER A 94 -17.60 9.51 -1.88
C SER A 94 -16.83 9.04 -3.11
N ASP A 95 -15.54 9.39 -3.21
CA ASP A 95 -14.67 8.93 -4.30
C ASP A 95 -14.44 7.42 -4.22
N ILE A 96 -14.30 6.89 -2.99
CA ILE A 96 -14.25 5.45 -2.75
C ILE A 96 -15.53 4.76 -3.23
N HIS A 97 -16.70 5.29 -2.86
CA HIS A 97 -17.97 4.71 -3.30
C HIS A 97 -18.13 4.74 -4.83
N HIS A 98 -17.68 5.82 -5.47
CA HIS A 98 -17.63 5.90 -6.93
C HIS A 98 -16.77 4.77 -7.51
N PHE A 99 -15.51 4.66 -7.07
CA PHE A 99 -14.59 3.62 -7.52
C PHE A 99 -15.15 2.22 -7.28
N GLN A 100 -15.65 1.91 -6.08
CA GLN A 100 -16.24 0.59 -5.76
C GLN A 100 -17.38 0.18 -6.68
N SER A 101 -18.20 1.16 -7.09
CA SER A 101 -19.34 0.90 -7.97
C SER A 101 -18.91 0.67 -9.43
N SER A 102 -17.70 1.11 -9.79
CA SER A 102 -17.21 1.10 -11.16
C SER A 102 -16.82 -0.30 -11.65
N PRO A 103 -16.91 -0.56 -12.96
CA PRO A 103 -16.36 -1.77 -13.56
C PRO A 103 -14.86 -1.91 -13.31
N THR A 104 -14.12 -0.81 -13.20
CA THR A 104 -12.67 -0.81 -12.95
C THR A 104 -12.34 -1.51 -11.64
N CYS A 105 -13.00 -1.14 -10.53
CA CYS A 105 -12.75 -1.76 -9.24
C CYS A 105 -13.13 -3.25 -9.25
N LYS A 106 -14.26 -3.59 -9.88
CA LYS A 106 -14.71 -4.99 -10.03
C LYS A 106 -13.71 -5.84 -10.81
N ASN A 107 -13.17 -5.32 -11.92
CA ASN A 107 -12.20 -6.02 -12.74
C ASN A 107 -10.85 -6.16 -12.03
N PHE A 108 -10.39 -5.12 -11.34
CA PHE A 108 -9.15 -5.17 -10.55
C PHE A 108 -9.24 -6.19 -9.41
N LEU A 109 -10.31 -6.13 -8.61
CA LEU A 109 -10.53 -7.09 -7.54
C LEU A 109 -10.76 -8.51 -8.09
N GLY A 110 -11.46 -8.64 -9.22
CA GLY A 110 -11.62 -9.89 -9.94
C GLY A 110 -10.31 -10.49 -10.41
N PHE A 111 -9.36 -9.67 -10.87
CA PHE A 111 -8.00 -10.10 -11.19
C PHE A 111 -7.25 -10.65 -9.97
N VAL A 112 -7.34 -9.97 -8.82
CA VAL A 112 -6.75 -10.47 -7.55
C VAL A 112 -7.35 -11.83 -7.16
N VAL A 113 -8.66 -12.00 -7.32
CA VAL A 113 -9.32 -13.30 -7.09
C VAL A 113 -8.83 -14.34 -8.09
N SER A 114 -8.72 -14.02 -9.38
CA SER A 114 -8.20 -14.93 -10.41
C SER A 114 -6.77 -15.39 -10.10
N LEU A 115 -5.90 -14.49 -9.62
CA LEU A 115 -4.56 -14.85 -9.13
C LEU A 115 -4.64 -15.80 -7.92
N SER A 116 -5.51 -15.50 -6.95
CA SER A 116 -5.72 -16.35 -5.77
C SER A 116 -6.23 -17.74 -6.16
N GLU A 117 -7.15 -17.86 -7.12
CA GLU A 117 -7.68 -19.14 -7.58
C GLU A 117 -6.65 -19.95 -8.37
N SER A 118 -5.78 -19.28 -9.13
CA SER A 118 -4.79 -19.94 -9.99
C SER A 118 -3.80 -20.84 -9.24
N ILE A 119 -3.58 -20.58 -7.95
CA ILE A 119 -2.62 -21.29 -7.08
C ILE A 119 -3.30 -22.17 -6.02
N ARG A 120 -4.61 -22.41 -6.14
CA ARG A 120 -5.34 -23.25 -5.20
C ARG A 120 -4.75 -24.65 -5.13
N GLY A 121 -4.36 -25.09 -3.93
CA GLY A 121 -3.83 -26.44 -3.69
C GLY A 121 -2.39 -26.67 -4.17
N HIS A 122 -1.69 -25.65 -4.65
CA HIS A 122 -0.34 -25.75 -5.19
C HIS A 122 0.72 -25.22 -4.23
N LYS A 123 1.87 -25.89 -4.20
CA LYS A 123 3.04 -25.47 -3.42
C LYS A 123 3.89 -24.47 -4.17
N LEU A 124 4.70 -23.70 -3.45
CA LEU A 124 5.69 -22.82 -4.06
C LEU A 124 6.70 -23.60 -4.93
N SER A 125 7.09 -24.82 -4.52
CA SER A 125 8.02 -25.66 -5.28
C SER A 125 7.40 -26.36 -6.50
N ASP A 126 6.07 -26.32 -6.67
CA ASP A 126 5.43 -27.00 -7.80
C ASP A 126 5.94 -26.42 -9.13
N PRO A 127 6.19 -27.26 -10.15
CA PRO A 127 6.55 -26.79 -11.47
C PRO A 127 5.44 -25.92 -12.08
N CYS A 128 5.82 -24.79 -12.67
CA CYS A 128 4.90 -23.93 -13.39
C CYS A 128 5.54 -23.38 -14.67
N ASN A 129 4.73 -23.09 -15.68
CA ASN A 129 5.18 -22.47 -16.91
C ASN A 129 5.72 -21.05 -16.60
N GLN A 130 6.93 -20.75 -17.07
CA GLN A 130 7.56 -19.44 -16.92
C GLN A 130 7.81 -18.88 -18.31
N SER A 131 6.87 -18.09 -18.82
CA SER A 131 7.02 -17.42 -20.12
C SER A 131 8.20 -16.44 -20.10
N GLY A 132 8.65 -16.02 -21.29
CA GLY A 132 9.72 -15.03 -21.40
C GLY A 132 9.41 -13.71 -20.65
N LYS A 133 8.14 -13.33 -20.55
CA LYS A 133 7.70 -12.14 -19.79
C LYS A 133 7.77 -12.35 -18.29
N ILE A 134 7.44 -13.54 -17.79
CA ILE A 134 7.65 -13.92 -16.38
C ILE A 134 9.14 -13.91 -16.02
N MET A 135 9.99 -14.50 -16.87
CA MET A 135 11.44 -14.49 -16.65
C MET A 135 12.02 -13.07 -16.67
N CYS A 136 11.51 -12.18 -17.52
CA CYS A 136 11.88 -10.78 -17.54
C CYS A 136 11.49 -10.06 -16.24
N LEU A 137 10.25 -10.25 -15.74
CA LEU A 137 9.83 -9.70 -14.44
C LEU A 137 10.72 -10.17 -13.29
N LEU A 138 11.07 -11.46 -13.26
CA LEU A 138 11.97 -12.02 -12.25
C LEU A 138 13.36 -11.39 -12.32
N SER A 139 13.90 -11.20 -13.53
CA SER A 139 15.19 -10.54 -13.74
C SER A 139 15.17 -9.08 -13.27
N VAL A 140 14.08 -8.35 -13.51
CA VAL A 140 13.90 -6.98 -13.01
C VAL A 140 13.94 -6.97 -11.47
N LEU A 141 13.15 -7.82 -10.82
CA LEU A 141 13.13 -7.89 -9.35
C LEU A 141 14.48 -8.35 -8.76
N GLU A 142 15.20 -9.25 -9.43
CA GLU A 142 16.55 -9.64 -9.03
C GLU A 142 17.55 -8.47 -9.13
N ASN A 143 17.45 -7.64 -10.17
CA ASN A 143 18.27 -6.42 -10.28
C ASN A 143 17.97 -5.43 -9.15
N LEU A 144 16.69 -5.25 -8.79
CA LEU A 144 16.31 -4.41 -7.64
C LEU A 144 16.85 -4.95 -6.32
N GLU A 145 16.89 -6.27 -6.16
CA GLU A 145 17.47 -6.94 -4.98
C GLU A 145 18.99 -6.73 -4.89
N LYS A 146 19.70 -6.77 -6.02
CA LYS A 146 21.14 -6.46 -6.10
C LYS A 146 21.42 -5.01 -5.72
N PHE A 147 20.55 -4.07 -6.07
CA PHE A 147 20.71 -2.68 -5.63
C PHE A 147 20.70 -2.55 -4.10
N VAL A 148 19.99 -3.42 -3.37
CA VAL A 148 20.03 -3.42 -1.90
C VAL A 148 21.40 -3.84 -1.39
N ASP A 149 22.05 -4.82 -2.03
CA ASP A 149 23.39 -5.27 -1.65
C ASP A 149 24.46 -4.21 -1.96
N GLU A 150 24.28 -3.47 -3.04
CA GLU A 150 25.19 -2.40 -3.48
C GLU A 150 25.02 -1.09 -2.70
N ILE A 151 23.90 -0.92 -1.97
CA ILE A 151 23.56 0.31 -1.24
C ILE A 151 23.38 -0.07 0.25
N PRO A 152 24.48 -0.26 1.00
CA PRO A 152 24.41 -0.66 2.39
C PRO A 152 23.75 0.43 3.26
N PRO A 153 23.14 0.06 4.40
CA PRO A 153 22.53 1.01 5.31
C PRO A 153 23.57 1.99 5.85
N LEU A 154 23.18 3.27 5.93
CA LEU A 154 24.04 4.29 6.53
C LEU A 154 24.19 4.02 8.04
N PRO A 155 25.37 4.28 8.64
CA PRO A 155 25.53 4.26 10.09
C PRO A 155 24.56 5.27 10.72
N GLN A 156 23.61 4.80 11.53
CA GLN A 156 22.66 5.67 12.21
C GLN A 156 22.43 5.22 13.65
N ALA A 157 22.35 6.19 14.57
CA ALA A 157 21.93 5.97 15.95
C ALA A 157 20.40 5.97 16.11
N ALA A 158 19.68 6.49 15.11
CA ALA A 158 18.23 6.61 15.14
C ALA A 158 17.52 5.27 14.91
N ARG A 159 16.37 5.08 15.58
CA ARG A 159 15.51 3.90 15.46
C ARG A 159 14.62 3.90 14.21
N TYR A 160 14.50 5.05 13.55
CA TYR A 160 13.63 5.28 12.39
C TYR A 160 14.25 4.74 11.08
N GLY A 161 13.48 4.79 9.99
CA GLY A 161 13.91 4.33 8.67
C GLY A 161 15.27 4.86 8.23
N ASN A 162 16.09 3.98 7.66
CA ASN A 162 17.44 4.28 7.20
C ASN A 162 17.42 5.10 5.90
N LEU A 163 18.10 6.25 5.91
CA LEU A 163 18.09 7.17 4.77
C LEU A 163 18.78 6.61 3.51
N ALA A 164 19.59 5.53 3.61
CA ALA A 164 20.11 4.82 2.44
C ALA A 164 19.01 4.31 1.50
N TYR A 165 17.80 4.07 2.04
CA TYR A 165 16.63 3.72 1.24
C TYR A 165 16.33 4.75 0.15
N ARG A 166 16.60 6.04 0.41
CA ARG A 166 16.38 7.10 -0.59
C ARG A 166 17.28 6.91 -1.80
N SER A 167 18.54 6.55 -1.59
CA SER A 167 19.49 6.24 -2.67
C SER A 167 19.08 4.98 -3.44
N TRP A 168 18.57 3.95 -2.75
CA TRP A 168 18.02 2.77 -3.41
C TRP A 168 16.79 3.12 -4.27
N HIS A 169 15.86 3.90 -3.73
CA HIS A 169 14.64 4.30 -4.42
C HIS A 169 14.92 5.21 -5.61
N GLU A 170 15.86 6.15 -5.48
CA GLU A 170 16.32 7.02 -6.57
C GLU A 170 16.87 6.18 -7.73
N ARG A 171 17.79 5.25 -7.44
CA ARG A 171 18.35 4.34 -8.45
C ARG A 171 17.29 3.44 -9.11
N MET A 172 16.34 2.92 -8.34
CA MET A 172 15.20 2.17 -8.87
C MET A 172 14.37 3.04 -9.83
N THR A 173 14.09 4.29 -9.45
CA THR A 173 13.29 5.23 -10.25
C THR A 173 14.00 5.61 -11.55
N GLU A 174 15.31 5.88 -11.50
CA GLU A 174 16.13 6.17 -12.69
C GLU A 174 16.14 5.02 -13.71
N LYS A 175 16.01 3.77 -13.25
CA LYS A 175 16.00 2.57 -14.09
C LYS A 175 14.60 2.04 -14.41
N ALA A 176 13.56 2.61 -13.81
CA ALA A 176 12.19 2.11 -13.92
C ALA A 176 11.70 2.08 -15.37
N GLU A 177 11.97 3.14 -16.15
CA GLU A 177 11.60 3.21 -17.56
C GLU A 177 12.25 2.08 -18.38
N SER A 178 13.54 1.81 -18.20
CA SER A 178 14.22 0.73 -18.92
C SER A 178 13.66 -0.65 -18.54
N PHE A 179 13.39 -0.89 -17.26
CA PHE A 179 12.80 -2.15 -16.81
C PHE A 179 11.40 -2.37 -17.38
N VAL A 180 10.57 -1.33 -17.42
CA VAL A 180 9.22 -1.42 -17.99
C VAL A 180 9.29 -1.63 -19.50
N LEU A 181 10.19 -0.95 -20.22
CA LEU A 181 10.38 -1.13 -21.66
C LEU A 181 10.76 -2.58 -22.04
N GLU A 182 11.60 -3.25 -21.25
CA GLU A 182 11.99 -4.65 -21.48
C GLU A 182 10.79 -5.62 -21.43
N LEU A 183 9.74 -5.27 -20.67
CA LEU A 183 8.53 -6.07 -20.56
C LEU A 183 7.59 -5.91 -21.76
N LEU A 184 7.70 -4.82 -22.51
CA LEU A 184 6.72 -4.46 -23.54
C LEU A 184 7.16 -4.92 -24.93
N VAL A 185 6.19 -5.16 -25.79
CA VAL A 185 6.42 -5.28 -27.25
C VAL A 185 6.34 -3.88 -27.87
N ASP A 186 6.86 -3.72 -29.09
CA ASP A 186 7.01 -2.41 -29.74
C ASP A 186 5.71 -1.59 -29.77
N ASP A 187 4.59 -2.21 -30.14
CA ASP A 187 3.27 -1.55 -30.22
C ASP A 187 2.74 -1.05 -28.87
N LEU A 188 3.27 -1.57 -27.76
CA LEU A 188 2.87 -1.23 -26.41
C LEU A 188 3.86 -0.32 -25.69
N LYS A 189 4.98 0.07 -26.31
CA LYS A 189 5.99 0.93 -25.67
C LYS A 189 5.43 2.29 -25.22
N GLY A 190 4.35 2.77 -25.84
CA GLY A 190 3.64 3.97 -25.38
C GLY A 190 3.06 3.83 -23.95
N ALA A 191 2.80 2.61 -23.47
CA ALA A 191 2.24 2.35 -22.15
C ALA A 191 3.20 2.66 -21.00
N VAL A 192 4.49 2.85 -21.28
CA VAL A 192 5.53 3.18 -20.29
C VAL A 192 5.14 4.39 -19.44
N VAL A 193 4.57 5.43 -20.07
CA VAL A 193 4.12 6.66 -19.38
C VAL A 193 3.11 6.36 -18.27
N GLU A 194 2.36 5.26 -18.42
CA GLU A 194 1.35 4.85 -17.48
C GLU A 194 1.85 3.78 -16.50
N LEU A 195 2.68 2.85 -16.95
CA LEU A 195 3.18 1.73 -16.15
C LEU A 195 4.26 2.11 -15.14
N VAL A 196 5.16 3.04 -15.51
CA VAL A 196 6.27 3.46 -14.63
C VAL A 196 5.78 3.98 -13.28
N PRO A 197 4.76 4.86 -13.20
CA PRO A 197 4.22 5.32 -11.92
C PRO A 197 3.69 4.21 -11.02
N TYR A 198 2.96 3.21 -11.55
CA TYR A 198 2.53 2.05 -10.74
C TYR A 198 3.74 1.26 -10.22
N PHE A 199 4.73 1.01 -11.08
CA PHE A 199 5.95 0.29 -10.70
C PHE A 199 6.73 1.04 -9.62
N THR A 200 7.00 2.33 -9.78
CA THR A 200 7.78 3.09 -8.80
C THR A 200 7.09 3.23 -7.45
N ASP A 201 5.75 3.34 -7.44
CA ASP A 201 4.98 3.45 -6.19
C ASP A 201 4.73 2.09 -5.51
N SER A 202 5.27 0.99 -6.05
CA SER A 202 5.11 -0.38 -5.53
C SER A 202 6.04 -0.73 -4.37
N PHE A 203 7.08 0.08 -4.11
CA PHE A 203 8.20 -0.31 -3.23
C PHE A 203 8.30 0.50 -1.93
N GLY A 204 7.34 1.39 -1.66
CA GLY A 204 7.31 2.23 -0.47
C GLY A 204 7.53 3.71 -0.78
N ASN A 205 7.44 4.58 0.23
CA ASN A 205 7.62 6.01 0.06
C ASN A 205 9.04 6.45 0.44
N TRP A 206 9.81 6.98 -0.52
CA TRP A 206 11.18 7.43 -0.28
C TRP A 206 11.31 8.54 0.78
N ASN A 207 10.34 9.46 0.84
CA ASN A 207 10.41 10.59 1.76
C ASN A 207 10.14 10.15 3.21
N ARG A 208 9.08 9.37 3.41
CA ARG A 208 8.67 8.85 4.72
C ARG A 208 9.46 7.61 5.17
N VAL A 209 10.14 6.93 4.24
CA VAL A 209 10.87 5.68 4.48
C VAL A 209 9.93 4.62 5.08
N ASP A 210 8.75 4.49 4.49
CA ASP A 210 7.70 3.58 4.92
C ASP A 210 7.20 2.71 3.76
N TYR A 211 6.56 1.59 4.10
CA TYR A 211 5.93 0.67 3.16
C TYR A 211 4.65 0.10 3.78
N GLY A 212 3.66 -0.28 2.96
CA GLY A 212 2.40 -0.83 3.45
C GLY A 212 1.51 -1.33 2.32
N THR A 213 0.27 -1.69 2.67
CA THR A 213 -0.68 -2.36 1.77
C THR A 213 -1.08 -1.53 0.54
N GLY A 214 -0.96 -0.20 0.60
CA GLY A 214 -1.16 0.67 -0.57
C GLY A 214 -0.10 0.45 -1.65
N HIS A 215 1.16 0.31 -1.24
CA HIS A 215 2.29 0.02 -2.14
C HIS A 215 2.17 -1.40 -2.72
N GLU A 216 1.82 -2.38 -1.88
CA GLU A 216 1.51 -3.74 -2.34
C GLU A 216 0.37 -3.75 -3.38
N THR A 217 -0.65 -2.93 -3.16
CA THR A 217 -1.79 -2.78 -4.07
C THR A 217 -1.37 -2.11 -5.39
N ASN A 218 -0.41 -1.18 -5.38
CA ASN A 218 0.19 -0.64 -6.60
C ASN A 218 1.00 -1.69 -7.38
N PHE A 219 1.68 -2.63 -6.69
CA PHE A 219 2.34 -3.74 -7.38
C PHE A 219 1.32 -4.66 -8.05
N ALA A 220 0.21 -4.97 -7.38
CA ALA A 220 -0.90 -5.68 -7.98
C ALA A 220 -1.53 -4.90 -9.15
N ALA A 221 -1.61 -3.57 -9.07
CA ALA A 221 -2.09 -2.71 -10.16
C ALA A 221 -1.14 -2.73 -11.36
N PHE A 222 0.17 -2.72 -11.13
CA PHE A 222 1.17 -2.88 -12.18
C PHE A 222 1.00 -4.21 -12.92
N LEU A 223 0.86 -5.33 -12.18
CA LEU A 223 0.60 -6.65 -12.77
C LEU A 223 -0.74 -6.69 -13.51
N TYR A 224 -1.78 -6.05 -12.96
CA TYR A 224 -3.08 -5.92 -13.61
C TYR A 224 -2.98 -5.14 -14.93
N CYS A 225 -2.21 -4.05 -14.97
CA CYS A 225 -1.98 -3.31 -16.21
C CYS A 225 -1.28 -4.17 -17.26
N LEU A 226 -0.27 -4.95 -16.88
CA LEU A 226 0.38 -5.89 -17.81
C LEU A 226 -0.59 -6.95 -18.32
N ALA A 227 -1.54 -7.42 -17.49
CA ALA A 227 -2.59 -8.33 -17.92
C ALA A 227 -3.61 -7.68 -18.86
N ARG A 228 -4.04 -6.43 -18.58
CA ARG A 228 -4.91 -5.63 -19.45
C ARG A 228 -4.26 -5.34 -20.81
N LEU A 229 -2.93 -5.27 -20.86
CA LEU A 229 -2.16 -5.10 -22.10
C LEU A 229 -1.88 -6.43 -22.82
N GLY A 230 -2.31 -7.57 -22.29
CA GLY A 230 -2.03 -8.90 -22.86
C GLY A 230 -0.56 -9.34 -22.77
N VAL A 231 0.26 -8.63 -21.99
CA VAL A 231 1.68 -8.97 -21.75
C VAL A 231 1.78 -10.17 -20.82
N ILE A 232 0.92 -10.21 -19.80
CA ILE A 232 0.70 -11.37 -18.92
C ILE A 232 -0.65 -11.97 -19.30
N LYS A 233 -0.67 -13.29 -19.53
CA LYS A 233 -1.91 -14.00 -19.87
C LYS A 233 -2.39 -14.85 -18.69
N THR A 234 -3.61 -15.37 -18.78
CA THR A 234 -4.17 -16.26 -17.74
C THR A 234 -3.31 -17.50 -17.49
N GLU A 235 -2.65 -18.01 -18.53
CA GLU A 235 -1.67 -19.12 -18.44
C GLU A 235 -0.44 -18.78 -17.59
N ASP A 236 -0.11 -17.50 -17.42
CA ASP A 236 1.00 -17.03 -16.59
C ASP A 236 0.59 -16.79 -15.13
N TYR A 237 -0.71 -16.67 -14.80
CA TYR A 237 -1.18 -16.23 -13.48
C TYR A 237 -0.62 -17.06 -12.33
N HIS A 238 -0.48 -18.37 -12.58
CA HIS A 238 0.12 -19.28 -11.64
C HIS A 238 1.57 -18.90 -11.31
N ALA A 239 2.38 -18.57 -12.32
CA ALA A 239 3.77 -18.14 -12.14
C ALA A 239 3.88 -16.69 -11.65
N VAL A 240 2.92 -15.83 -11.99
CA VAL A 240 2.82 -14.48 -11.42
C VAL A 240 2.78 -14.56 -9.89
N VAL A 241 2.00 -15.48 -9.32
CA VAL A 241 1.94 -15.63 -7.86
C VAL A 241 3.13 -16.43 -7.34
N LEU A 242 3.37 -17.66 -7.82
CA LEU A 242 4.37 -18.56 -7.22
C LEU A 242 5.83 -18.17 -7.49
N ARG A 243 6.09 -17.24 -8.42
CA ARG A 243 7.45 -16.77 -8.74
C ARG A 243 7.56 -15.27 -8.55
N VAL A 244 6.82 -14.48 -9.34
CA VAL A 244 7.00 -13.02 -9.37
C VAL A 244 6.60 -12.39 -8.04
N PHE A 245 5.43 -12.73 -7.50
CA PHE A 245 4.94 -12.16 -6.26
C PHE A 245 5.73 -12.65 -5.04
N VAL A 246 6.20 -13.90 -5.05
CA VAL A 246 7.15 -14.41 -4.03
C VAL A 246 8.46 -13.62 -4.06
N LYS A 247 9.06 -13.44 -5.25
CA LYS A 247 10.29 -12.66 -5.41
C LYS A 247 10.11 -11.20 -5.00
N TYR A 248 8.96 -10.61 -5.29
CA TYR A 248 8.57 -9.28 -4.81
C TYR A 248 8.52 -9.23 -3.28
N LEU A 249 7.87 -10.21 -2.64
CA LEU A 249 7.78 -10.29 -1.18
C LEU A 249 9.16 -10.45 -0.52
N ASP A 250 10.04 -11.27 -1.10
CA ASP A 250 11.42 -11.45 -0.61
C ASP A 250 12.21 -10.16 -0.70
N LEU A 251 12.12 -9.45 -1.84
CA LEU A 251 12.70 -8.11 -2.00
C LEU A 251 12.13 -7.14 -0.94
N MET A 252 10.81 -7.14 -0.73
CA MET A 252 10.21 -6.22 0.24
C MET A 252 10.64 -6.50 1.66
N ARG A 253 10.71 -7.78 2.07
CA ARG A 253 11.25 -8.17 3.38
C ARG A 253 12.71 -7.77 3.54
N LYS A 254 13.51 -7.89 2.47
CA LYS A 254 14.92 -7.43 2.48
C LYS A 254 14.99 -5.92 2.69
N LEU A 255 14.20 -5.13 1.97
CA LEU A 255 14.13 -3.67 2.12
C LEU A 255 13.68 -3.27 3.54
N GLN A 256 12.61 -3.88 4.05
CA GLN A 256 12.08 -3.64 5.40
C GLN A 256 13.15 -3.89 6.47
N LEU A 257 13.91 -4.97 6.35
CA LEU A 257 14.95 -5.33 7.33
C LEU A 257 16.24 -4.51 7.18
N VAL A 258 16.72 -4.32 5.95
CA VAL A 258 18.01 -3.63 5.69
C VAL A 258 17.88 -2.14 5.97
N TYR A 259 16.76 -1.53 5.56
CA TYR A 259 16.54 -0.10 5.73
C TYR A 259 15.57 0.26 6.86
N SER A 260 15.12 -0.70 7.66
CA SER A 260 14.20 -0.46 8.78
C SER A 260 12.95 0.34 8.38
N LEU A 261 12.33 -0.01 7.25
CA LEU A 261 11.17 0.73 6.73
C LEU A 261 10.03 0.74 7.73
N GLU A 262 9.36 1.87 7.90
CA GLU A 262 8.24 1.96 8.83
C GLU A 262 6.96 1.37 8.22
N PRO A 263 6.06 0.78 9.02
CA PRO A 263 4.74 0.37 8.56
C PRO A 263 3.86 1.58 8.18
N ALA A 264 3.54 1.73 6.90
CA ALA A 264 2.70 2.80 6.37
C ALA A 264 1.22 2.47 6.61
N GLY A 265 0.53 3.32 7.40
CA GLY A 265 -0.90 3.13 7.68
C GLY A 265 -1.23 1.90 8.51
N SER A 266 -0.24 1.32 9.21
CA SER A 266 -0.47 0.18 10.10
C SER A 266 -1.45 0.56 11.21
N HIS A 267 -2.41 -0.32 11.45
CA HIS A 267 -3.30 -0.23 12.61
C HIS A 267 -2.69 -0.92 13.85
N GLY A 268 -1.40 -1.26 13.81
CA GLY A 268 -0.70 -2.02 14.86
C GLY A 268 -1.36 -3.37 15.08
N VAL A 269 -1.72 -3.67 16.32
CA VAL A 269 -2.42 -4.91 16.69
C VAL A 269 -3.81 -5.06 16.05
N TRP A 270 -4.38 -4.00 15.49
CA TRP A 270 -5.68 -4.03 14.81
C TRP A 270 -5.58 -4.30 13.31
N GLY A 271 -4.37 -4.38 12.76
CA GLY A 271 -4.11 -4.76 11.37
C GLY A 271 -3.95 -6.27 11.20
N LEU A 272 -4.07 -6.76 9.97
CA LEU A 272 -3.76 -8.16 9.65
C LEU A 272 -2.26 -8.44 9.82
N ASP A 273 -1.43 -7.56 9.25
CA ASP A 273 0.02 -7.56 9.31
C ASP A 273 0.50 -6.10 9.18
N ASP A 274 1.75 -5.83 9.54
CA ASP A 274 2.29 -4.48 9.51
C ASP A 274 2.43 -3.94 8.07
N TYR A 275 2.69 -4.82 7.09
CA TYR A 275 3.07 -4.40 5.74
C TYR A 275 2.20 -5.02 4.64
N HIS A 276 1.77 -6.27 4.81
CA HIS A 276 1.27 -7.10 3.71
C HIS A 276 -0.15 -7.61 3.93
N PHE A 277 -0.89 -7.79 2.83
CA PHE A 277 -2.22 -8.39 2.86
C PHE A 277 -2.35 -9.52 1.82
N LEU A 278 -1.98 -9.25 0.57
CA LEU A 278 -2.13 -10.17 -0.55
C LEU A 278 -1.43 -11.54 -0.35
N PRO A 279 -0.23 -11.63 0.27
CA PRO A 279 0.38 -12.92 0.58
C PRO A 279 -0.51 -13.85 1.42
N PHE A 280 -1.33 -13.30 2.32
CA PHE A 280 -2.27 -14.10 3.12
C PHE A 280 -3.48 -14.56 2.30
N ILE A 281 -3.96 -13.75 1.35
CA ILE A 281 -4.99 -14.18 0.39
C ILE A 281 -4.46 -15.33 -0.46
N PHE A 282 -3.30 -15.16 -1.08
CA PHE A 282 -2.71 -16.18 -1.95
C PHE A 282 -2.34 -17.43 -1.15
N GLY A 283 -1.61 -17.27 -0.04
CA GLY A 283 -1.21 -18.39 0.81
C GLY A 283 -2.37 -19.19 1.38
N SER A 284 -3.49 -18.54 1.75
CA SER A 284 -4.69 -19.26 2.22
C SER A 284 -5.33 -20.07 1.09
N SER A 285 -5.23 -19.62 -0.17
CA SER A 285 -5.70 -20.37 -1.33
C SER A 285 -4.87 -21.63 -1.59
N GLN A 286 -3.53 -21.57 -1.45
CA GLN A 286 -2.66 -22.75 -1.56
C GLN A 286 -3.07 -23.86 -0.58
N LEU A 287 -3.61 -23.49 0.58
CA LEU A 287 -3.98 -24.40 1.66
C LEU A 287 -5.45 -24.84 1.62
N ILE A 288 -6.25 -24.38 0.66
CA ILE A 288 -7.62 -24.86 0.48
C ILE A 288 -7.61 -26.37 0.26
N ASP A 289 -8.49 -27.06 0.98
CA ASP A 289 -8.64 -28.52 0.97
C ASP A 289 -7.37 -29.31 1.36
N HIS A 290 -6.38 -28.64 1.95
CA HIS A 290 -5.18 -29.31 2.45
C HIS A 290 -5.54 -30.35 3.53
N LYS A 291 -5.02 -31.58 3.35
CA LYS A 291 -5.43 -32.76 4.12
C LYS A 291 -5.16 -32.61 5.61
N TYR A 292 -3.96 -32.13 5.97
CA TYR A 292 -3.49 -32.11 7.36
C TYR A 292 -3.41 -30.71 7.98
N MET A 293 -2.76 -29.76 7.30
CA MET A 293 -2.65 -28.37 7.75
C MET A 293 -3.99 -27.64 7.72
N LYS A 294 -4.42 -27.11 8.87
CA LYS A 294 -5.64 -26.30 9.06
C LYS A 294 -5.25 -24.88 9.51
N PRO A 295 -6.16 -23.89 9.54
CA PRO A 295 -5.82 -22.54 9.99
C PRO A 295 -5.13 -22.50 11.36
N LYS A 296 -5.58 -23.28 12.34
CA LYS A 296 -4.93 -23.42 13.65
C LYS A 296 -3.49 -23.96 13.63
N SER A 297 -3.04 -24.55 12.52
CA SER A 297 -1.69 -25.09 12.38
C SER A 297 -0.60 -24.01 12.42
N ILE A 298 -0.96 -22.73 12.30
CA ILE A 298 0.00 -21.63 12.42
C ILE A 298 0.67 -21.55 13.81
N HIS A 299 0.05 -22.16 14.82
CA HIS A 299 0.55 -22.25 16.19
C HIS A 299 1.51 -23.41 16.42
N ASN A 300 1.64 -24.32 15.46
CA ASN A 300 2.58 -25.44 15.56
C ASN A 300 3.91 -25.04 14.90
N ASP A 301 4.95 -24.87 15.71
CA ASP A 301 6.25 -24.40 15.24
C ASP A 301 6.93 -25.41 14.30
N ASP A 302 6.75 -26.72 14.50
CA ASP A 302 7.28 -27.75 13.58
C ASP A 302 6.66 -27.59 12.19
N ILE A 303 5.36 -27.29 12.10
CA ILE A 303 4.70 -27.04 10.81
C ILE A 303 5.26 -25.79 10.15
N ILE A 304 5.46 -24.71 10.92
CA ILE A 304 6.01 -23.46 10.39
C ILE A 304 7.44 -23.68 9.89
N GLU A 305 8.29 -24.33 10.67
CA GLU A 305 9.69 -24.57 10.32
C GLU A 305 9.82 -25.45 9.05
N ASN A 306 9.02 -26.51 8.94
CA ASN A 306 9.15 -27.47 7.84
C ASN A 306 8.41 -27.10 6.55
N PHE A 307 7.41 -26.19 6.60
CA PHE A 307 6.54 -25.92 5.45
C PHE A 307 6.43 -24.44 5.06
N SER A 308 7.08 -23.52 5.78
CA SER A 308 7.06 -22.08 5.44
C SER A 308 7.73 -21.74 4.11
N ASN A 309 8.62 -22.60 3.60
CA ASN A 309 9.21 -22.49 2.27
C ASN A 309 8.28 -22.98 1.14
N GLU A 310 7.19 -23.68 1.47
CA GLU A 310 6.27 -24.29 0.50
C GLU A 310 4.92 -23.56 0.42
N TYR A 311 4.54 -22.83 1.46
CA TYR A 311 3.24 -22.16 1.57
C TYR A 311 3.40 -20.71 2.03
N LEU A 312 2.92 -19.78 1.20
CA LEU A 312 3.09 -18.35 1.40
C LEU A 312 2.46 -17.83 2.70
N TYR A 313 1.32 -18.40 3.11
CA TYR A 313 0.69 -18.02 4.39
C TYR A 313 1.61 -18.35 5.56
N LEU A 314 2.17 -19.56 5.57
CA LEU A 314 3.08 -20.01 6.61
C LEU A 314 4.42 -19.25 6.56
N SER A 315 4.89 -18.89 5.36
CA SER A 315 6.03 -17.98 5.17
C SER A 315 5.80 -16.63 5.87
N CYS A 316 4.62 -16.04 5.72
CA CYS A 316 4.27 -14.80 6.41
C CYS A 316 4.20 -14.97 7.93
N ILE A 317 3.58 -16.04 8.43
CA ILE A 317 3.56 -16.33 9.87
C ILE A 317 4.99 -16.51 10.42
N ALA A 318 5.85 -17.25 9.72
CA ALA A 318 7.25 -17.42 10.09
C ALA A 318 7.97 -16.07 10.19
N PHE A 319 7.75 -15.18 9.21
CA PHE A 319 8.33 -13.85 9.22
C PHE A 319 7.83 -13.01 10.41
N VAL A 320 6.51 -12.98 10.66
CA VAL A 320 5.90 -12.27 11.80
C VAL A 320 6.49 -12.76 13.13
N LYS A 321 6.54 -14.08 13.35
CA LYS A 321 7.14 -14.69 14.56
C LYS A 321 8.63 -14.38 14.72
N LYS A 322 9.35 -14.19 13.60
CA LYS A 322 10.77 -13.82 13.63
C LYS A 322 10.97 -12.37 14.09
N VAL A 323 10.18 -11.44 13.54
CA VAL A 323 10.37 -9.98 13.76
C VAL A 323 9.67 -9.44 15.00
N LYS A 324 8.52 -10.00 15.40
CA LYS A 324 7.79 -9.61 16.61
C LYS A 324 8.17 -10.54 17.77
N LYS A 325 8.24 -9.98 18.99
CA LYS A 325 8.56 -10.72 20.23
C LYS A 325 7.33 -10.75 21.13
N GLY A 326 7.21 -11.81 21.92
CA GLY A 326 6.07 -12.04 22.81
C GLY A 326 5.14 -13.13 22.30
N LEU A 327 3.97 -13.25 22.92
CA LEU A 327 2.96 -14.22 22.50
C LEU A 327 2.32 -13.78 21.18
N PHE A 328 2.08 -14.73 20.28
CA PHE A 328 1.50 -14.44 18.96
C PHE A 328 0.14 -13.73 19.06
N ALA A 329 -0.72 -14.19 19.98
CA ALA A 329 -2.02 -13.57 20.26
C ALA A 329 -1.93 -12.12 20.78
N GLU A 330 -0.81 -11.69 21.36
CA GLU A 330 -0.65 -10.32 21.87
C GLU A 330 -0.21 -9.34 20.78
N HIS A 331 0.73 -9.76 19.93
CA HIS A 331 1.30 -8.87 18.90
C HIS A 331 0.62 -9.01 17.52
N SER A 332 -0.16 -10.07 17.32
CA SER A 332 -0.88 -10.39 16.08
C SER A 332 -2.27 -11.02 16.35
N PRO A 333 -3.13 -10.38 17.18
CA PRO A 333 -4.40 -10.96 17.61
C PRO A 333 -5.34 -11.27 16.43
N LEU A 334 -5.35 -10.47 15.36
CA LEU A 334 -6.24 -10.74 14.23
C LEU A 334 -5.85 -12.01 13.46
N LEU A 335 -4.55 -12.27 13.27
CA LEU A 335 -4.08 -13.53 12.68
C LEU A 335 -4.36 -14.71 13.62
N ASP A 336 -4.26 -14.50 14.93
CA ASP A 336 -4.61 -15.48 15.96
C ASP A 336 -6.10 -15.85 15.90
N ASP A 337 -6.99 -14.86 15.85
CA ASP A 337 -8.43 -15.04 15.71
C ASP A 337 -8.79 -15.77 14.41
N ILE A 338 -8.17 -15.39 13.29
CA ILE A 338 -8.37 -16.06 11.99
C ILE A 338 -7.96 -17.53 12.05
N SER A 339 -6.99 -17.90 12.89
CA SER A 339 -6.59 -19.31 13.07
C SER A 339 -7.71 -20.19 13.65
N GLY A 340 -8.69 -19.58 14.33
CA GLY A 340 -9.89 -20.24 14.84
C GLY A 340 -10.93 -20.57 13.76
N VAL A 341 -10.80 -20.02 12.56
CA VAL A 341 -11.71 -20.32 11.43
C VAL A 341 -11.55 -21.80 11.02
N PRO A 342 -12.64 -22.54 10.75
CA PRO A 342 -12.58 -24.00 10.66
C PRO A 342 -11.85 -24.55 9.42
N ASN A 343 -11.74 -23.78 8.33
CA ASN A 343 -11.06 -24.22 7.12
C ASN A 343 -10.53 -23.05 6.27
N TRP A 344 -9.53 -23.36 5.44
CA TRP A 344 -8.84 -22.39 4.59
C TRP A 344 -9.73 -21.75 3.51
N LYS A 345 -10.77 -22.45 3.03
CA LYS A 345 -11.74 -21.86 2.08
C LYS A 345 -12.50 -20.69 2.70
N LYS A 346 -12.91 -20.83 3.97
CA LYS A 346 -13.52 -19.72 4.73
C LYS A 346 -12.52 -18.62 5.07
N VAL A 347 -11.27 -18.97 5.41
CA VAL A 347 -10.20 -17.98 5.63
C VAL A 347 -9.97 -17.16 4.37
N ASN A 348 -9.74 -17.79 3.21
CA ASN A 348 -9.52 -17.13 1.94
C ASN A 348 -10.71 -16.22 1.55
N GLY A 349 -11.94 -16.72 1.64
CA GLY A 349 -13.13 -15.91 1.37
C GLY A 349 -13.29 -14.72 2.34
N GLY A 350 -12.95 -14.91 3.62
CA GLY A 350 -12.93 -13.84 4.62
C GLY A 350 -11.87 -12.79 4.33
N LEU A 351 -10.65 -13.21 3.97
CA LEU A 351 -9.54 -12.33 3.61
C LEU A 351 -9.83 -11.53 2.34
N LEU A 352 -10.49 -12.10 1.33
CA LEU A 352 -10.91 -11.35 0.14
C LEU A 352 -11.93 -10.25 0.48
N LYS A 353 -12.90 -10.53 1.37
CA LYS A 353 -13.85 -9.53 1.87
C LYS A 353 -13.13 -8.45 2.68
N MET A 354 -12.20 -8.86 3.54
CA MET A 354 -11.44 -7.95 4.38
C MET A 354 -10.49 -7.09 3.54
N TYR A 355 -9.84 -7.61 2.49
CA TYR A 355 -9.01 -6.82 1.59
C TYR A 355 -9.82 -5.73 0.89
N LYS A 356 -11.04 -6.07 0.44
CA LYS A 356 -11.97 -5.06 -0.07
C LYS A 356 -12.16 -3.97 0.99
N VAL A 357 -12.73 -4.29 2.15
CA VAL A 357 -13.13 -3.32 3.19
C VAL A 357 -11.96 -2.55 3.83
N GLU A 358 -10.88 -3.23 4.18
CA GLU A 358 -9.78 -2.68 4.97
C GLU A 358 -8.64 -2.13 4.12
N VAL A 359 -8.61 -2.40 2.81
CA VAL A 359 -7.63 -1.82 1.89
C VAL A 359 -8.34 -0.95 0.86
N LEU A 360 -9.17 -1.56 0.00
CA LEU A 360 -9.78 -0.86 -1.14
C LEU A 360 -10.86 0.17 -0.77
N GLU A 361 -11.46 0.07 0.42
CA GLU A 361 -12.46 1.03 0.90
C GLU A 361 -11.89 2.10 1.84
N LYS A 362 -10.59 2.06 2.14
CA LYS A 362 -9.95 3.01 3.06
C LYS A 362 -9.31 4.15 2.30
N VAL A 363 -9.88 5.35 2.46
CA VAL A 363 -9.32 6.59 1.90
C VAL A 363 -7.83 6.77 2.23
N PRO A 364 -7.34 6.58 3.47
CA PRO A 364 -5.92 6.80 3.78
C PRO A 364 -4.95 5.90 2.99
N ILE A 365 -5.42 4.74 2.53
CA ILE A 365 -4.65 3.80 1.73
C ILE A 365 -4.83 4.12 0.24
N MET A 366 -6.08 4.17 -0.22
CA MET A 366 -6.42 4.30 -1.63
C MET A 366 -6.28 5.71 -2.20
N GLN A 367 -6.09 6.74 -1.38
CA GLN A 367 -5.72 8.08 -1.84
C GLN A 367 -4.39 8.10 -2.64
N HIS A 368 -3.58 7.06 -2.52
CA HIS A 368 -2.32 6.92 -3.25
C HIS A 368 -2.47 6.08 -4.53
N PHE A 369 -3.60 5.41 -4.72
CA PHE A 369 -3.87 4.62 -5.92
C PHE A 369 -4.03 5.52 -7.16
N LEU A 370 -3.44 5.09 -8.27
CA LEU A 370 -3.35 5.89 -9.49
C LEU A 370 -4.36 5.43 -10.54
N PHE A 371 -4.91 6.40 -11.30
CA PHE A 371 -5.87 6.16 -12.37
C PHE A 371 -5.39 6.77 -13.68
N GLY A 372 -5.38 5.97 -14.74
CA GLY A 372 -4.91 6.33 -16.07
C GLY A 372 -5.88 5.87 -17.17
N SER A 373 -5.35 5.50 -18.34
CA SER A 373 -6.15 4.97 -19.45
C SER A 373 -6.37 3.45 -19.34
N ILE A 374 -5.43 2.72 -18.75
CA ILE A 374 -5.50 1.26 -18.51
C ILE A 374 -6.39 0.98 -17.30
N ILE A 375 -6.23 1.76 -16.23
CA ILE A 375 -7.11 1.74 -15.05
C ILE A 375 -7.92 3.04 -15.01
N PRO A 376 -9.11 3.09 -15.67
CA PRO A 376 -9.91 4.30 -15.74
C PRO A 376 -10.63 4.60 -14.42
N TRP A 377 -10.77 5.89 -14.11
CA TRP A 377 -11.51 6.39 -12.94
C TRP A 377 -12.99 6.00 -12.98
#